data_AF-A0A2N0S6P0-F1
#
_entry.id   AF-A0A2N0S6P0-F1
#
_cell.length_a   1.000
_cell.length_b   1.000
_cell.length_c   1.000
_cell.angle_alpha   90.00
_cell.angle_beta   90.00
_cell.angle_gamma   90.00
#
_symmetry.space_group_name_H-M   'P 1'
#
loop_
_entity.id
_entity.type
_entity.pdbx_description
1 polymer ?
#
loop_
_entity_poly.entity_id
_entity_poly.type
_entity_poly.pdbx_seq_one_letter_code
_entity_poly.pdbx_strand_id
1 'polypeptide(L)' 'MSSTTCDDTSKIRFTCFVCGETIKDIFHVTIDKKLTVNNLEAEIKTVRQDLQEKKH' A
#
# COMPACT_ATOMS: atom_id res chain seq x y z
N MET A 1 0.40 1.80 -36.91
CA MET A 1 -0.15 2.42 -35.68
C MET A 1 0.81 2.12 -34.55
N SER A 2 1.66 3.08 -34.21
CA SER A 2 2.62 2.92 -33.12
C SER A 2 1.90 3.26 -31.82
N SER A 3 1.40 2.23 -31.13
CA SER A 3 1.02 2.38 -29.72
C SER A 3 2.31 2.55 -28.93
N THR A 4 2.74 3.79 -28.74
CA THR A 4 3.60 4.16 -27.63
C THR A 4 2.87 3.77 -26.37
N THR A 5 3.24 2.63 -25.79
CA THR A 5 2.92 2.31 -24.40
C THR A 5 3.49 3.45 -23.58
N CYS A 6 2.62 4.32 -23.08
CA CYS A 6 3.00 5.33 -22.12
C CYS A 6 3.69 4.59 -20.97
N ASP A 7 4.95 4.91 -20.78
CA ASP A 7 5.76 4.49 -19.65
C ASP A 7 5.23 5.26 -18.43
N ASP A 8 4.01 4.92 -18.03
CA ASP A 8 3.39 5.44 -16.83
C ASP A 8 4.07 4.71 -15.69
N THR A 9 4.80 5.47 -14.87
CA THR A 9 5.14 5.13 -13.50
C THR A 9 3.85 4.76 -12.76
N SER A 10 3.38 3.52 -12.96
CA SER A 10 2.03 3.09 -12.62
C SER A 10 1.85 2.87 -11.13
N LYS A 11 2.90 3.06 -10.34
CA LYS A 11 2.96 2.78 -8.91
C LYS A 11 2.88 4.07 -8.10
N ILE A 12 1.98 4.09 -7.12
CA ILE A 12 1.82 5.13 -6.13
C ILE A 12 2.41 4.63 -4.82
N ARG A 13 3.23 5.45 -4.16
CA ARG A 13 3.78 5.16 -2.83
C ARG A 13 3.04 5.97 -1.77
N PHE A 14 2.45 5.27 -0.83
CA PHE A 14 1.82 5.81 0.36
C PHE A 14 2.81 5.77 1.53
N THR A 15 2.81 6.84 2.32
CA THR A 15 3.48 6.87 3.63
C THR A 15 2.39 6.74 4.69
N CYS A 16 2.43 5.65 5.44
CA CYS A 16 1.39 5.24 6.38
C CYS A 16 1.94 5.29 7.80
N PHE A 17 1.08 5.55 8.78
CA PHE A 17 1.39 5.45 10.20
C PHE A 17 0.18 4.86 10.91
N VAL A 18 0.42 4.14 12.02
CA VAL A 18 -0.66 3.59 12.83
C VAL A 18 -1.16 4.68 13.79
N CYS A 19 -2.47 4.92 13.81
CA CYS A 19 -3.07 5.90 14.70
C CYS A 19 -2.99 5.40 16.16
N GLY A 20 -2.45 6.21 17.07
CA GLY A 20 -2.29 5.86 18.48
C GLY A 20 -0.95 5.22 18.84
N GLU A 21 -0.12 4.90 17.86
CA GLU A 21 1.28 4.46 18.04
C GLU A 21 2.23 5.67 18.04
N THR A 22 3.42 5.51 18.61
CA THR A 22 4.48 6.53 18.51
C THR A 22 4.87 6.78 17.04
N ILE A 23 5.23 8.02 16.70
CA ILE A 23 5.66 8.49 15.36
C ILE A 23 6.80 7.65 14.73
N LYS A 24 7.43 6.75 15.50
CA LYS A 24 8.40 5.76 15.00
C LYS A 24 7.77 4.71 14.09
N ASP A 25 6.45 4.58 14.06
CA ASP A 25 5.75 3.50 13.36
C ASP A 25 5.25 3.92 11.96
N ILE A 26 6.15 4.56 11.20
CA ILE A 26 5.92 4.96 9.81
C ILE A 26 6.38 3.83 8.88
N PHE A 27 5.52 3.44 7.95
CA PHE A 27 5.80 2.42 6.94
C PHE A 27 5.34 2.87 5.56
N HIS A 28 5.80 2.18 4.52
CA HIS A 28 5.51 2.54 3.14
C HIS A 28 4.77 1.41 2.44
N VAL A 29 3.74 1.78 1.68
CA VAL A 29 2.97 0.85 0.85
C VAL A 29 2.99 1.34 -0.58
N THR A 30 3.30 0.46 -1.52
CA THR A 30 3.37 0.80 -2.94
C THR A 30 2.35 -0.02 -3.70
N ILE A 31 1.39 0.63 -4.37
CA ILE A 31 0.36 -0.04 -5.16
C ILE A 31 0.29 0.53 -6.56
N ASP A 32 -0.20 -0.27 -7.52
CA ASP A 32 -0.51 0.26 -8.84
C ASP A 32 -1.73 1.19 -8.78
N LYS A 33 -1.67 2.32 -9.50
CA LYS A 33 -2.69 3.37 -9.58
C LYS A 33 -4.04 2.82 -10.05
N LYS A 34 -4.06 1.72 -10.79
CA LYS A 34 -5.28 1.07 -11.28
C LYS A 34 -5.95 0.17 -10.24
N LEU A 35 -5.34 -0.02 -9.06
CA LEU A 35 -5.86 -0.91 -8.03
C LEU A 35 -6.90 -0.23 -7.13
N THR A 36 -7.89 -1.03 -6.71
CA THR A 36 -8.94 -0.62 -5.77
C THR A 36 -8.47 -0.56 -4.32
N VAL A 37 -9.25 0.08 -3.45
CA VAL A 37 -8.99 0.20 -1.99
C VAL A 37 -8.77 -1.16 -1.31
N ASN A 38 -9.48 -2.21 -1.75
CA ASN A 38 -9.30 -3.56 -1.19
C ASN A 38 -7.86 -4.10 -1.41
N ASN A 39 -7.21 -3.72 -2.51
CA ASN A 39 -5.82 -4.09 -2.75
C ASN A 39 -4.89 -3.29 -1.82
N LEU A 40 -5.18 -2.02 -1.56
CA LEU A 40 -4.42 -1.22 -0.59
C LEU A 40 -4.48 -1.86 0.81
N GLU A 41 -5.65 -2.31 1.23
CA GLU A 41 -5.83 -3.00 2.52
C GLU A 41 -5.01 -4.30 2.59
N ALA A 42 -5.03 -5.11 1.53
CA ALA A 42 -4.26 -6.34 1.45
C ALA A 42 -2.73 -6.08 1.50
N GLU A 43 -2.27 -5.05 0.81
CA GLU A 43 -0.86 -4.65 0.81
C GLU A 43 -0.42 -4.10 2.18
N ILE A 44 -1.26 -3.30 2.85
CA ILE A 44 -1.03 -2.87 4.25
C ILE A 44 -0.89 -4.09 5.18
N LYS A 45 -1.81 -5.06 5.08
CA LYS A 45 -1.77 -6.31 5.87
C LYS A 45 -0.55 -7.18 5.57
N THR A 46 0.01 -7.06 4.37
CA THR A 46 1.23 -7.77 3.97
C THR A 46 2.48 -7.11 4.55
N VAL A 47 2.55 -5.77 4.53
CA VAL A 47 3.67 -5.00 5.10
C VAL A 47 3.66 -5.04 6.63
N ARG A 48 2.48 -4.98 7.25
CA ARG A 48 2.28 -5.01 8.70
C ARG A 48 1.41 -6.20 9.10
N GLN A 49 2.03 -7.39 9.06
CA GLN A 49 1.38 -8.63 9.50
C GLN A 49 1.02 -8.61 10.99
N ASP A 50 1.75 -7.85 11.79
CA ASP A 50 1.49 -7.61 13.21
C ASP A 50 0.15 -6.90 13.47
N LEU A 51 -0.36 -6.12 12.50
CA LEU A 51 -1.69 -5.51 12.55
C LEU A 51 -2.81 -6.48 12.17
N GLN A 52 -2.49 -7.70 11.73
CA GLN A 52 -3.54 -8.69 11.47
C GLN A 52 -4.15 -9.11 12.80
N GLU A 53 -5.47 -8.94 12.93
CA GLU A 53 -6.21 -9.45 14.07
C GLU A 53 -5.91 -10.95 14.24
N LYS A 54 -5.28 -11.31 15.36
CA LYS A 54 -5.21 -12.71 15.78
C LYS A 54 -6.62 -13.13 16.12
N LYS A 55 -7.30 -13.82 15.20
CA LYS A 55 -8.53 -14.53 15.51
C LYS A 55 -8.22 -15.53 16.62
N HIS A 56 -8.80 -15.30 17.79
CA HIS A 56 -8.74 -16.19 18.94
C HIS A 56 -10.05 -16.96 19.08
#